data_AF-A0AAP9JJ90-F1
#
_entry.id   AF-A0AAP9JJ90-F1
#
_cell.length_a   1.000
_cell.length_b   1.000
_cell.length_c   1.000
_cell.angle_alpha   90.00
_cell.angle_beta   90.00
_cell.angle_gamma   90.00
#
_symmetry.space_group_name_H-M   'P 1'
#
loop_
_entity.id
_entity.type
_entity.pdbx_description
1 polymer ?
#
loop_
_entity_poly.entity_id
_entity_poly.type
_entity_poly.pdbx_seq_one_letter_code
_entity_poly.pdbx_strand_id
1 'polypeptide(L)'
;MDLVTSRVHYPQDTQVGADIGRRVDIRMSDVTDDTVKARVSPGLELGRRIRLLREMAGLNQQQLANKVGISRSAVAFWETGRSGHVGKHLGALAEALGVDAEVLLTGMAYKEIQETLTPDESMFLNLYRQLNPLIKLQAQKWIERRVRQAEEEAEG
;
A
#
# COMPACT_ATOMS: atom_id res chain seq x y z
N MET A 1 2.67 12.73 -53.41
CA MET A 1 1.58 13.06 -52.45
C MET A 1 2.14 12.76 -51.09
N ASP A 2 2.69 13.79 -50.46
CA ASP A 2 3.58 13.65 -49.32
C ASP A 2 2.77 13.51 -48.02
N LEU A 3 3.07 12.43 -47.31
CA LEU A 3 2.60 12.18 -45.94
C LEU A 3 3.38 13.10 -45.01
N VAL A 4 2.82 14.26 -44.70
CA VAL A 4 3.32 15.14 -43.64
C VAL A 4 3.07 14.46 -42.29
N THR A 5 4.12 13.89 -41.73
CA THR A 5 4.19 13.47 -40.33
C THR A 5 4.10 14.71 -39.46
N SER A 6 2.90 15.02 -38.98
CA SER A 6 2.68 16.13 -38.04
C SER A 6 3.28 15.76 -36.69
N ARG A 7 4.53 16.16 -36.49
CA ARG A 7 5.30 16.04 -35.25
C ARG A 7 4.62 16.90 -34.19
N VAL A 8 3.88 16.29 -33.27
CA VAL A 8 3.26 16.98 -32.13
C VAL A 8 4.38 17.55 -31.26
N HIS A 9 4.57 18.86 -31.32
CA HIS A 9 5.54 19.57 -30.49
C HIS A 9 4.86 19.96 -29.18
N TYR A 10 5.25 19.31 -28.08
CA TYR A 10 4.79 19.65 -26.74
C TYR A 10 5.58 20.85 -26.19
N PRO A 11 4.92 21.92 -25.70
CA PRO A 11 5.59 23.03 -25.04
C PRO A 11 6.29 22.56 -23.76
N GLN A 12 7.54 22.98 -23.58
CA GLN A 12 8.49 22.50 -22.55
C GLN A 12 8.32 23.13 -21.16
N ASP A 13 7.26 23.89 -20.90
CA ASP A 13 7.12 24.58 -19.61
C ASP A 13 5.67 24.53 -19.11
N THR A 14 5.31 23.44 -18.44
CA THR A 14 4.33 23.54 -17.35
C THR A 14 4.57 22.43 -16.34
N GLN A 15 5.24 22.79 -15.25
CA GLN A 15 5.29 22.02 -14.03
C GLN A 15 3.86 21.89 -13.48
N VAL A 16 3.14 20.82 -13.84
CA VAL A 16 1.91 20.41 -13.15
C VAL A 16 2.02 18.93 -12.84
N GLY A 17 2.87 18.61 -11.87
CA GLY A 17 2.78 17.34 -11.17
C GLY A 17 1.61 17.43 -10.20
N ALA A 18 0.42 17.03 -10.63
CA ALA A 18 -0.67 16.80 -9.69
C ALA A 18 -0.35 15.49 -8.95
N ASP A 19 0.17 15.63 -7.73
CA ASP A 19 0.45 14.52 -6.82
C ASP A 19 -0.86 13.82 -6.46
N ILE A 20 -1.17 12.74 -7.18
CA ILE A 20 -2.35 11.91 -6.94
C ILE A 20 -2.01 10.82 -5.93
N GLY A 21 -1.51 11.19 -4.76
CA GLY A 21 -1.28 10.27 -3.66
C GLY A 21 -2.55 9.50 -3.34
N ARG A 22 -2.71 8.29 -3.90
CA ARG A 22 -3.81 7.39 -3.56
C ARG A 22 -3.32 6.53 -2.40
N ARG A 23 -3.92 6.74 -1.22
CA ARG A 23 -3.75 5.84 -0.08
C ARG A 23 -4.42 4.51 -0.43
N VAL A 24 -3.63 3.44 -0.52
CA VAL A 24 -4.15 2.07 -0.69
C VAL A 24 -3.98 1.35 0.64
N ASP A 25 -5.08 0.79 1.13
CA ASP A 25 -5.08 -0.02 2.35
C ASP A 25 -4.54 -1.41 2.04
N ILE A 26 -3.37 -1.76 2.59
CA ILE A 26 -2.85 -3.12 2.54
C ILE A 26 -3.08 -3.74 3.90
N ARG A 27 -3.89 -4.81 3.96
CA ARG A 27 -4.08 -5.54 5.22
C ARG A 27 -2.93 -6.53 5.38
N MET A 28 -2.26 -6.52 6.54
CA MET A 28 -1.22 -7.53 6.87
C MET A 28 -1.76 -8.97 6.85
N SER A 29 -3.09 -9.16 6.91
CA SER A 29 -3.74 -10.47 6.76
C SER A 29 -3.53 -11.10 5.39
N ASP A 30 -3.24 -10.30 4.35
CA ASP A 30 -3.19 -10.77 2.97
C ASP A 30 -1.89 -11.54 2.66
N VAL A 31 -1.00 -11.71 3.65
CA VAL A 31 0.30 -12.40 3.55
C VAL A 31 0.27 -13.80 4.21
N THR A 32 -0.82 -14.22 4.85
CA THR A 32 -0.93 -15.54 5.49
C THR A 32 -2.26 -16.24 5.21
N ASP A 33 -2.15 -17.54 4.93
CA ASP A 33 -3.18 -18.51 4.53
C ASP A 33 -4.53 -18.41 5.29
N ASP A 34 -5.60 -18.65 4.52
CA ASP A 34 -6.97 -18.15 4.70
C ASP A 34 -7.86 -19.11 5.51
N THR A 35 -7.30 -19.85 6.48
CA THR A 35 -8.09 -20.81 7.25
C THR A 35 -7.97 -20.61 8.76
N VAL A 36 -9.13 -20.57 9.41
CA VAL A 36 -9.42 -20.48 10.85
C VAL A 36 -9.66 -19.06 11.41
N LYS A 37 -10.81 -18.47 11.05
CA LYS A 37 -11.41 -17.33 11.76
C LYS A 37 -12.18 -17.79 13.01
N ALA A 38 -11.47 -18.40 13.97
CA ALA A 38 -11.95 -18.44 15.36
C ALA A 38 -11.88 -17.00 15.92
N ARG A 39 -12.78 -16.61 16.83
CA ARG A 39 -12.78 -15.27 17.46
C ARG A 39 -11.51 -15.08 18.32
N VAL A 40 -10.40 -14.71 17.68
CA VAL A 40 -9.12 -14.38 18.31
C VAL A 40 -9.32 -13.13 19.17
N SER A 41 -8.82 -13.13 20.41
CA SER A 41 -8.92 -11.95 21.27
C SER A 41 -8.08 -10.80 20.71
N PRO A 42 -8.51 -9.52 20.86
CA PRO A 42 -7.76 -8.38 20.32
C PRO A 42 -6.29 -8.33 20.78
N GLY A 43 -6.01 -8.74 22.03
CA GLY A 43 -4.64 -8.83 22.55
C GLY A 43 -3.79 -9.90 21.86
N LEU A 44 -4.39 -11.04 21.50
CA LEU A 44 -3.69 -12.10 20.77
C LEU A 44 -3.42 -11.68 19.31
N GLU A 45 -4.32 -10.92 18.69
CA GLU A 45 -4.12 -10.39 17.35
C GLU A 45 -2.99 -9.35 17.31
N LEU A 46 -2.97 -8.42 18.26
CA LEU A 46 -1.84 -7.49 18.45
C LEU A 46 -0.53 -8.25 18.69
N GLY A 47 -0.54 -9.27 19.55
CA GLY A 47 0.64 -10.09 19.83
C GLY A 47 1.19 -10.78 18.58
N ARG A 48 0.32 -11.33 17.74
CA ARG A 48 0.71 -11.92 16.45
C ARG A 48 1.35 -10.88 15.51
N ARG A 49 0.80 -9.67 15.44
CA ARG A 49 1.38 -8.59 14.62
C ARG A 49 2.76 -8.15 15.12
N ILE A 50 2.93 -7.98 16.42
CA ILE A 50 4.23 -7.65 17.03
C ILE A 50 5.26 -8.71 16.67
N ARG A 51 4.90 -9.99 16.78
CA ARG A 51 5.78 -11.10 16.42
C ARG A 51 6.17 -11.06 14.96
N LEU A 52 5.20 -10.92 14.06
CA LEU A 52 5.42 -10.88 12.62
C LEU A 52 6.37 -9.73 12.23
N LEU A 53 6.09 -8.52 12.71
CA LEU A 53 6.92 -7.35 12.43
C LEU A 53 8.33 -7.48 13.00
N ARG A 54 8.47 -8.07 14.20
CA ARG A 54 9.79 -8.35 14.78
C ARG A 54 10.60 -9.28 13.88
N GLU A 55 9.98 -10.35 13.38
CA GLU A 55 10.61 -11.32 12.50
C GLU A 55 10.98 -10.69 11.15
N MET A 56 10.12 -9.85 10.59
CA MET A 56 10.42 -9.07 9.36
C MET A 56 11.56 -8.08 9.55
N ALA A 57 11.68 -7.47 10.74
CA ALA A 57 12.80 -6.60 11.10
C ALA A 57 14.11 -7.38 11.40
N GLY A 58 14.11 -8.72 11.30
CA GLY A 58 15.27 -9.56 11.56
C GLY A 58 15.71 -9.58 13.04
N LEU A 59 14.81 -9.22 13.96
CA LEU A 59 15.12 -9.11 15.39
C LEU A 59 14.71 -10.38 16.14
N ASN A 60 15.51 -10.80 17.11
CA ASN A 60 15.06 -11.73 18.15
C ASN A 60 14.36 -10.98 19.31
N GLN A 61 13.65 -11.70 20.18
CA GLN A 61 12.91 -11.09 21.30
C GLN A 61 13.80 -10.25 22.24
N GLN A 62 15.06 -10.66 22.45
CA GLN A 62 15.99 -9.91 23.31
C GLN A 62 16.42 -8.59 22.64
N GLN A 63 16.67 -8.60 21.33
CA GLN A 63 17.04 -7.42 20.58
C GLN A 63 15.91 -6.39 20.54
N LEU A 64 14.66 -6.85 20.33
CA LEU A 64 13.50 -5.98 20.42
C LEU A 64 13.34 -5.40 21.83
N ALA A 65 13.49 -6.24 22.86
CA ALA A 65 13.40 -5.80 24.25
C ALA A 65 14.44 -4.72 24.57
N ASN A 66 15.68 -4.88 24.11
CA ASN A 66 16.75 -3.90 24.27
C ASN A 66 16.41 -2.57 23.58
N LYS A 67 15.88 -2.61 22.35
CA LYS A 67 15.48 -1.40 21.60
C LYS A 67 14.34 -0.65 22.28
N VAL A 68 13.38 -1.35 22.88
CA VAL A 68 12.21 -0.76 23.53
C VAL A 68 12.48 -0.38 25.00
N GLY A 69 13.56 -0.88 25.60
CA GLY A 69 13.90 -0.64 27.01
C GLY A 69 13.07 -1.46 28.01
N ILE A 70 12.75 -2.71 27.65
CA ILE A 70 11.95 -3.63 28.48
C ILE A 70 12.64 -5.00 28.65
N SER A 71 12.05 -5.90 29.42
CA SER A 71 12.55 -7.27 29.55
C SER A 71 12.15 -8.15 28.35
N ARG A 72 12.98 -9.14 28.03
CA ARG A 72 12.65 -10.18 27.03
C ARG A 72 11.33 -10.90 27.33
N SER A 73 11.06 -11.17 28.61
CA SER A 73 9.81 -11.79 29.05
C SER A 73 8.58 -10.92 28.77
N ALA A 74 8.71 -9.58 28.86
CA ALA A 74 7.63 -8.68 28.48
C ALA A 74 7.29 -8.78 26.99
N VAL A 75 8.31 -8.87 26.11
CA VAL A 75 8.10 -9.14 24.67
C VAL A 75 7.38 -10.48 24.46
N ALA A 76 7.81 -11.54 25.13
CA ALA A 76 7.14 -12.85 25.02
C ALA A 76 5.67 -12.82 25.48
N PHE A 77 5.37 -12.03 26.53
CA PHE A 77 3.98 -11.82 26.95
C PHE A 77 3.15 -11.02 25.94
N TRP A 78 3.75 -10.02 25.30
CA TRP A 78 3.09 -9.27 24.22
C TRP A 78 2.74 -10.18 23.06
N GLU A 79 3.71 -10.98 22.58
CA GLU A 79 3.52 -11.88 21.44
C GLU A 79 2.49 -12.99 21.68
N THR A 80 2.25 -13.34 22.95
CA THR A 80 1.25 -14.34 23.34
C THR A 80 -0.09 -13.74 23.78
N GLY A 81 -0.27 -12.42 23.65
CA GLY A 81 -1.52 -11.73 23.98
C GLY A 81 -1.85 -11.64 25.46
N ARG A 82 -0.85 -11.85 26.34
CA ARG A 82 -1.02 -11.96 27.80
C ARG A 82 -0.79 -10.65 28.56
N SER A 83 -0.60 -9.51 27.90
CA SER A 83 -0.28 -8.23 28.56
C SER A 83 -1.13 -7.06 28.07
N GLY A 84 -1.72 -6.32 29.02
CA GLY A 84 -2.52 -5.11 28.77
C GLY A 84 -1.74 -3.79 28.72
N HIS A 85 -0.40 -3.81 28.79
CA HIS A 85 0.41 -2.58 28.96
C HIS A 85 1.22 -2.16 27.71
N VAL A 86 0.88 -2.66 26.52
CA VAL A 86 1.59 -2.28 25.28
C VAL A 86 1.47 -0.77 25.00
N GLY A 87 0.34 -0.15 25.39
CA GLY A 87 0.05 1.25 25.09
C GLY A 87 1.15 2.23 25.50
N LYS A 88 1.76 2.06 26.68
CA LYS A 88 2.86 2.93 27.15
C LYS A 88 4.17 2.77 26.38
N HIS A 89 4.31 1.69 25.61
CA HIS A 89 5.51 1.39 24.82
C HIS A 89 5.24 1.45 23.30
N LEU A 90 4.05 1.87 22.88
CA LEU A 90 3.63 1.78 21.48
C LEU A 90 4.54 2.59 20.55
N GLY A 91 4.94 3.81 20.94
CA GLY A 91 5.86 4.64 20.16
C GLY A 91 7.24 4.01 20.02
N ALA A 92 7.86 3.62 21.13
CA ALA A 92 9.17 2.96 21.12
C ALA A 92 9.15 1.61 20.37
N LEU A 93 8.03 0.89 20.42
CA LEU A 93 7.83 -0.35 19.69
C LEU A 93 7.71 -0.09 18.17
N ALA A 94 6.94 0.94 17.77
CA ALA A 94 6.80 1.37 16.39
C ALA A 94 8.15 1.76 15.78
N GLU A 95 8.92 2.59 16.49
CA GLU A 95 10.28 2.98 16.10
C GLU A 95 11.23 1.78 15.99
N ALA A 96 11.21 0.88 16.97
CA ALA A 96 12.08 -0.29 16.98
C ALA A 96 11.80 -1.26 15.82
N LEU A 97 10.55 -1.29 15.34
CA LEU A 97 10.08 -2.15 14.25
C LEU A 97 10.05 -1.44 12.89
N GLY A 98 10.28 -0.13 12.84
CA GLY A 98 10.28 0.65 11.60
C GLY A 98 8.91 0.79 10.94
N VAL A 99 7.83 0.85 11.73
CA VAL A 99 6.46 1.02 11.24
C VAL A 99 5.73 2.10 12.00
N ASP A 100 4.64 2.64 11.45
CA ASP A 100 3.76 3.53 12.20
C ASP A 100 3.00 2.79 13.30
N ALA A 101 2.74 3.48 14.41
CA ALA A 101 1.96 2.94 15.53
C ALA A 101 0.56 2.45 15.10
N GLU A 102 -0.02 3.06 14.06
CA GLU A 102 -1.31 2.66 13.49
C GLU A 102 -1.27 1.25 12.89
N VAL A 103 -0.14 0.84 12.29
CA VAL A 103 0.06 -0.52 11.75
C VAL A 103 -0.01 -1.55 12.87
N LEU A 104 0.58 -1.26 14.03
CA LEU A 104 0.55 -2.15 15.19
C LEU A 104 -0.88 -2.32 15.71
N LEU A 105 -1.66 -1.24 15.79
CA LEU A 105 -3.02 -1.25 16.34
C LEU A 105 -4.04 -1.88 15.40
N THR A 106 -3.96 -1.57 14.11
CA THR A 106 -4.99 -1.91 13.12
C THR A 106 -4.62 -3.09 12.24
N GLY A 107 -3.32 -3.40 12.09
CA GLY A 107 -2.82 -4.35 11.08
C GLY A 107 -2.96 -3.86 9.65
N MET A 108 -3.28 -2.58 9.44
CA MET A 108 -3.29 -1.95 8.13
C MET A 108 -2.01 -1.18 7.93
N ALA A 109 -1.30 -1.47 6.84
CA ALA A 109 -0.17 -0.66 6.39
C ALA A 109 -0.63 0.23 5.24
N TYR A 110 -0.36 1.52 5.35
CA TYR A 110 -0.59 2.48 4.27
C TYR A 110 0.69 2.56 3.47
N LYS A 111 0.62 2.20 2.18
CA LYS A 111 1.67 2.56 1.24
C LYS A 111 1.15 3.74 0.44
N GLU A 112 1.83 4.88 0.52
CA GLU A 112 1.64 5.91 -0.50
C GLU A 112 2.22 5.36 -1.80
N ILE A 113 1.33 4.99 -2.71
CA ILE A 113 1.74 4.69 -4.07
C ILE A 113 1.84 6.05 -4.75
N GLN A 114 3.07 6.57 -4.87
CA GLN A 114 3.33 7.72 -5.73
C GLN A 114 3.36 7.22 -7.18
N GLU A 115 2.20 7.18 -7.82
CA GLU A 115 2.13 7.12 -9.28
C GLU A 115 2.30 8.56 -9.80
N THR A 116 3.51 8.92 -10.20
CA THR A 116 3.73 10.16 -10.94
C THR A 116 3.17 9.97 -12.35
N LEU A 117 1.96 10.48 -12.57
CA LEU A 117 1.36 10.50 -13.89
C LEU A 117 2.16 11.42 -14.82
N THR A 118 2.36 11.00 -16.06
CA THR A 118 2.82 11.91 -17.10
C THR A 118 1.77 12.99 -17.37
N PRO A 119 2.13 14.13 -18.00
CA PRO A 119 1.18 15.20 -18.29
C PRO A 119 -0.02 14.74 -19.15
N ASP A 120 0.22 13.82 -20.10
CA ASP A 120 -0.83 13.25 -20.95
C ASP A 120 -1.74 12.27 -20.19
N GLU A 121 -1.19 11.45 -19.29
CA GLU A 121 -1.98 10.60 -18.39
C GLU A 121 -2.86 11.44 -17.45
N SER A 122 -2.30 12.52 -16.91
CA SER A 122 -3.03 13.48 -16.07
C SER A 122 -4.18 14.15 -16.82
N MET A 123 -3.93 14.56 -18.07
CA MET A 123 -4.95 15.13 -18.96
C MET A 123 -6.08 14.12 -19.21
N PHE A 124 -5.72 12.88 -19.54
CA PHE A 124 -6.68 11.82 -19.82
C PHE A 124 -7.58 11.54 -18.60
N LEU A 125 -6.98 11.46 -17.41
CA LEU A 125 -7.72 11.25 -16.16
C LEU A 125 -8.65 12.41 -15.81
N ASN A 126 -8.22 13.65 -16.04
CA ASN A 126 -9.08 14.82 -15.81
C ASN A 126 -10.31 14.78 -16.73
N LEU A 127 -10.10 14.55 -18.03
CA LEU A 127 -11.18 14.41 -19.00
C LEU A 127 -12.12 13.26 -18.62
N TYR A 128 -11.56 12.09 -18.27
CA TYR A 128 -12.34 10.93 -17.85
C TYR A 128 -13.20 11.24 -16.62
N ARG A 129 -12.67 11.95 -15.61
CA ARG A 129 -13.41 12.30 -14.37
C ARG A 129 -14.66 13.14 -14.65
N GLN A 130 -14.60 14.04 -15.63
CA GLN A 130 -15.71 14.92 -16.03
C GLN A 130 -16.84 14.18 -16.78
N LEU A 131 -16.59 12.96 -17.26
CA LEU A 131 -17.61 12.18 -17.96
C LEU A 131 -18.68 11.64 -17.01
N ASN A 132 -19.91 11.54 -17.52
CA ASN A 132 -20.99 10.82 -16.82
C ASN A 132 -20.73 9.29 -16.84
N PRO A 133 -21.38 8.52 -15.95
CA PRO A 133 -21.11 7.09 -15.79
C PRO A 133 -21.30 6.25 -17.07
N LEU A 134 -22.27 6.59 -17.91
CA LEU A 134 -22.53 5.85 -19.16
C LEU A 134 -21.38 6.03 -20.15
N ILE A 135 -20.89 7.26 -20.30
CA ILE A 135 -19.80 7.57 -21.24
C ILE A 135 -18.47 7.00 -20.71
N LYS A 136 -18.25 6.99 -19.39
CA LYS A 136 -17.10 6.31 -18.77
C LYS A 136 -16.99 4.84 -19.18
N LEU A 137 -18.12 4.12 -19.15
CA LEU A 137 -18.17 2.71 -19.56
C LEU A 137 -17.86 2.53 -21.05
N GLN A 138 -18.36 3.43 -21.90
CA GLN A 138 -18.07 3.40 -23.33
C GLN A 138 -16.58 3.67 -23.62
N ALA A 139 -16.01 4.69 -22.98
CA ALA A 139 -14.59 5.00 -23.07
C ALA A 139 -13.73 3.81 -22.65
N GLN A 140 -14.04 3.20 -21.50
CA GLN A 140 -13.34 2.01 -21.01
C GLN A 140 -13.38 0.86 -22.02
N LYS A 141 -14.57 0.49 -22.52
CA LYS A 141 -14.71 -0.60 -23.49
C LYS A 141 -13.97 -0.33 -24.80
N TRP A 142 -13.92 0.93 -25.22
CA TRP A 142 -13.20 1.32 -26.41
C TRP A 142 -11.69 1.16 -26.23
N ILE A 143 -11.15 1.63 -25.09
CA ILE A 143 -9.73 1.48 -24.73
C ILE A 143 -9.37 -0.01 -24.63
N GLU A 144 -10.14 -0.80 -23.88
CA GLU A 144 -9.91 -2.25 -23.72
C GLU A 144 -9.85 -2.98 -25.07
N ARG A 145 -10.76 -2.65 -26.00
CA ARG A 145 -10.77 -3.25 -27.33
C ARG A 145 -9.55 -2.86 -28.15
N ARG A 146 -9.14 -1.59 -28.08
CA ARG A 146 -7.96 -1.08 -28.80
C ARG A 146 -6.67 -1.70 -28.28
N VAL A 147 -6.52 -1.84 -26.97
CA VAL A 147 -5.35 -2.49 -26.34
C VAL A 147 -5.24 -3.94 -26.80
N ARG A 148 -6.33 -4.71 -26.70
CA ARG A 148 -6.34 -6.11 -27.14
C ARG A 148 -5.95 -6.27 -28.61
N GLN A 149 -6.50 -5.41 -29.47
CA GLN A 149 -6.18 -5.44 -30.90
C GLN A 149 -4.70 -5.13 -31.16
N ALA A 150 -4.11 -4.19 -30.42
CA ALA A 150 -2.68 -3.86 -30.55
C ALA A 150 -1.75 -4.99 -30.07
N GLU A 151 -2.17 -5.75 -29.05
CA GLU A 151 -1.44 -6.94 -28.59
C GLU A 151 -1.48 -8.06 -29.66
N GLU A 152 -2.65 -8.33 -30.24
CA GLU A 152 -2.81 -9.30 -31.33
C GLU A 152 -1.99 -8.94 -32.58
N GLU A 153 -1.91 -7.65 -32.93
CA GLU A 153 -1.09 -7.14 -34.04
C GLU A 153 0.42 -7.18 -33.76
N ALA A 154 0.85 -7.21 -32.49
CA ALA A 154 2.25 -7.29 -32.11
C ALA A 154 2.79 -8.74 -32.04
N GLU A 155 1.91 -9.73 -31.93
CA GLU A 155 2.25 -11.16 -31.85
C GLU A 155 2.22 -11.89 -33.21
N GLY A 156 1.69 -11.26 -34.27
CA GLY A 156 1.58 -11.82 -35.63
C GLY A 156 2.63 -11.30 -36.61
#